data_AF-A0A699ZM55-F1
#
_entry.id   AF-A0A699ZM55-F1
#
_cell.length_a   1.000
_cell.length_b   1.000
_cell.length_c   1.000
_cell.angle_alpha   90.00
_cell.angle_beta   90.00
_cell.angle_gamma   90.00
#
_symmetry.space_group_name_H-M   'P 1'
#
loop_
_entity.id
_entity.type
_entity.pdbx_description
1 polymer ?
#
loop_
_entity_poly.entity_id
_entity_poly.type
_entity_poly.pdbx_seq_one_letter_code
_entity_poly.pdbx_strand_id
1 'polypeptide(L)'
;MAWALAKLRQPVPPPFMHAFFQASFSALPYLNATLLWAVARQHWPPPGTWLEAVVEESFKLLPHMVPREVSNMVWAWRTLQAGWPPQAWMDRLFQETLALLPEFNGQELSCLVWGLAGSGCRPPGPWMAAFMRATAPQLPSLSGQASQGLYPDLPCPPQDQARSVPCPRLCSTPPP
;
A
#
# COMPACT_ATOMS: atom_id res chain seq x y z
N MET A 1 -4.47 1.37 20.33
CA MET A 1 -3.30 0.71 20.97
C MET A 1 -2.24 0.25 19.95
N ALA A 2 -2.61 -0.47 18.87
CA ALA A 2 -1.65 -0.94 17.85
C ALA A 2 -0.73 0.16 17.26
N TRP A 3 -1.31 1.33 16.95
CA TRP A 3 -0.57 2.49 16.45
C TRP A 3 0.49 3.01 17.43
N ALA A 4 0.15 3.07 18.73
CA ALA A 4 1.07 3.56 19.76
C ALA A 4 2.27 2.59 19.94
N LEU A 5 2.02 1.28 19.94
CA LEU A 5 3.08 0.27 20.04
C LEU A 5 4.00 0.30 18.81
N ALA A 6 3.44 0.41 17.60
CA ALA A 6 4.22 0.54 16.37
C ALA A 6 5.07 1.83 16.32
N LYS A 7 4.63 2.89 17.01
CA LYS A 7 5.36 4.16 17.11
C LYS A 7 6.49 4.10 18.15
N LEU A 8 6.29 3.34 19.23
CA LEU A 8 7.25 3.22 20.34
C LEU A 8 8.40 2.22 20.10
N ARG A 9 8.39 1.46 18.99
CA ARG A 9 9.42 0.48 18.60
C ARG A 9 9.84 -0.47 19.73
N GLN A 10 8.91 -0.78 20.63
CA GLN A 10 9.19 -1.70 21.74
C GLN A 10 9.20 -3.13 21.22
N PRO A 11 10.15 -3.99 21.66
CA PRO A 11 10.12 -5.41 21.34
C PRO A 11 8.87 -6.02 21.97
N VAL A 12 7.96 -6.49 21.13
CA VAL A 12 6.70 -7.08 21.59
C VAL A 12 6.88 -8.58 21.81
N PRO A 13 6.58 -9.10 23.02
CA PRO A 13 6.79 -10.51 23.32
C PRO A 13 5.83 -11.41 22.51
N PRO A 14 6.26 -12.61 22.08
CA PRO A 14 5.45 -13.50 21.22
C PRO A 14 4.04 -13.83 21.74
N PRO A 15 3.79 -14.03 23.06
CA PRO A 15 2.44 -14.24 23.58
C PRO A 15 1.50 -13.05 23.32
N PHE A 16 2.02 -11.82 23.38
CA PHE A 16 1.23 -10.63 23.09
C PHE A 16 0.89 -10.56 21.60
N MET A 17 1.80 -10.95 20.71
CA MET A 17 1.57 -10.99 19.26
C MET A 17 0.40 -11.94 18.91
N HIS A 18 0.38 -13.14 19.50
CA HIS A 18 -0.73 -14.09 19.29
C HIS A 18 -2.06 -13.56 19.84
N ALA A 19 -2.07 -12.98 21.05
CA ALA A 19 -3.27 -12.37 21.62
C ALA A 19 -3.76 -11.18 20.76
N PHE A 20 -2.84 -10.40 20.20
CA PHE A 20 -3.15 -9.31 19.29
C PHE A 20 -3.80 -9.81 18.00
N PHE A 21 -3.27 -10.86 17.36
CA PHE A 21 -3.89 -11.43 16.16
C PHE A 21 -5.26 -12.03 16.45
N GLN A 22 -5.45 -12.69 17.60
CA GLN A 22 -6.76 -13.21 18.00
C GLN A 22 -7.78 -12.09 18.28
N ALA A 23 -7.37 -11.06 19.02
CA ALA A 23 -8.24 -9.92 19.30
C ALA A 23 -8.56 -9.11 18.03
N SER A 24 -7.56 -8.88 17.18
CA SER A 24 -7.77 -8.19 15.91
C SER A 24 -8.64 -8.97 14.95
N PHE A 25 -8.60 -10.32 14.96
CA PHE A 25 -9.49 -11.15 14.16
C PHE A 25 -10.98 -10.85 14.43
N SER A 26 -11.35 -10.68 15.71
CA SER A 26 -12.72 -10.29 16.09
C SER A 26 -13.08 -8.84 15.73
N ALA A 27 -12.07 -7.98 15.51
CA ALA A 27 -12.25 -6.58 15.14
C ALA A 27 -12.10 -6.31 13.63
N LEU A 28 -11.88 -7.36 12.82
CA LEU A 28 -11.74 -7.25 11.36
C LEU A 28 -12.96 -6.64 10.64
N PRO A 29 -14.22 -6.81 11.09
CA PRO A 29 -15.35 -6.09 10.48
C PRO A 29 -15.24 -4.56 10.55
N TYR A 30 -14.39 -4.04 11.44
CA TYR A 30 -14.07 -2.63 11.58
C TYR A 30 -12.63 -2.33 11.14
N LEU A 31 -12.08 -3.17 10.25
CA LEU A 31 -10.73 -3.03 9.73
C LEU A 31 -10.53 -1.60 9.22
N ASN A 32 -9.50 -0.94 9.71
CA ASN A 32 -9.03 0.30 9.14
C ASN A 32 -7.65 0.06 8.52
N ALA A 33 -7.29 0.88 7.52
CA ALA A 33 -5.97 0.82 6.89
C ALA A 33 -4.82 0.96 7.92
N THR A 34 -5.10 1.59 9.08
CA THR A 34 -4.16 1.76 10.19
C THR A 34 -3.79 0.44 10.88
N LEU A 35 -4.71 -0.53 11.00
CA LEU A 35 -4.42 -1.83 11.61
C LEU A 35 -3.43 -2.61 10.74
N LEU A 36 -3.73 -2.69 9.43
CA LEU A 36 -2.86 -3.36 8.48
C LEU A 36 -1.49 -2.68 8.41
N TRP A 37 -1.47 -1.35 8.39
CA TRP A 37 -0.24 -0.56 8.47
C TRP A 37 0.57 -0.84 9.74
N ALA A 38 -0.09 -0.97 10.91
CA ALA A 38 0.60 -1.21 12.17
C ALA A 38 1.26 -2.59 12.21
N VAL A 39 0.59 -3.61 11.66
CA VAL A 39 1.15 -4.97 11.52
C VAL A 39 2.32 -4.95 10.52
N ALA A 40 2.13 -4.33 9.35
CA ALA A 40 3.16 -4.20 8.33
C ALA A 40 4.43 -3.51 8.84
N ARG A 41 4.27 -2.40 9.57
CA ARG A 41 5.38 -1.62 10.12
C ARG A 41 6.18 -2.41 11.17
N GLN A 42 5.54 -3.28 11.93
CA GLN A 42 6.21 -4.08 12.94
C GLN A 42 6.85 -5.37 12.40
N HIS A 43 6.68 -5.67 11.11
CA HIS A 43 7.21 -6.87 10.46
C HIS A 43 6.78 -8.17 11.18
N TRP A 44 5.59 -8.15 11.79
CA TRP A 44 5.04 -9.36 12.43
C TRP A 44 4.51 -10.28 11.35
N PRO A 45 4.88 -11.57 11.35
CA PRO A 45 4.34 -12.53 10.39
C PRO A 45 2.87 -12.79 10.73
N PRO A 46 1.92 -12.30 9.91
CA PRO A 46 0.51 -12.53 10.19
C PRO A 46 0.14 -13.97 9.82
N PRO A 47 -0.75 -14.63 10.58
CA PRO A 47 -1.30 -15.92 10.21
C PRO A 47 -2.00 -15.85 8.83
N GLY A 48 -1.89 -16.91 8.01
CA GLY A 48 -2.52 -16.95 6.68
C GLY A 48 -4.05 -16.73 6.74
N THR A 49 -4.72 -17.34 7.71
CA THR A 49 -6.17 -17.17 7.94
C THR A 49 -6.54 -15.73 8.30
N TRP A 50 -5.65 -15.01 8.98
CA TRP A 50 -5.85 -13.58 9.29
C TRP A 50 -5.68 -12.74 8.03
N LEU A 51 -4.70 -13.04 7.18
CA LEU A 51 -4.52 -12.36 5.89
C LEU A 51 -5.71 -12.57 4.96
N GLU A 52 -6.23 -13.80 4.86
CA GLU A 52 -7.43 -14.10 4.06
C GLU A 52 -8.63 -13.27 4.51
N ALA A 53 -8.87 -13.20 5.82
CA ALA A 53 -9.94 -12.38 6.38
C ALA A 53 -9.72 -10.86 6.12
N VAL A 54 -8.47 -10.39 6.20
CA VAL A 54 -8.13 -9.00 5.83
C VAL A 54 -8.37 -8.73 4.35
N VAL A 55 -8.05 -9.66 3.44
CA VAL A 55 -8.36 -9.53 2.01
C VAL A 55 -9.87 -9.40 1.82
N GLU A 56 -10.66 -10.25 2.47
CA GLU A 56 -12.12 -10.23 2.33
C GLU A 56 -12.74 -8.92 2.86
N GLU A 57 -12.35 -8.49 4.07
CA GLU A 57 -12.89 -7.26 4.66
C GLU A 57 -12.39 -6.02 3.92
N SER A 58 -11.11 -5.97 3.52
CA SER A 58 -10.60 -4.86 2.72
C SER A 58 -11.29 -4.77 1.37
N PHE A 59 -11.64 -5.89 0.73
CA PHE A 59 -12.42 -5.89 -0.52
C PHE A 59 -13.77 -5.18 -0.37
N LYS A 60 -14.47 -5.38 0.75
CA LYS A 60 -15.74 -4.73 1.07
C LYS A 60 -15.56 -3.23 1.36
N LEU A 61 -14.43 -2.87 1.95
CA LEU A 61 -14.13 -1.49 2.37
C LEU A 61 -13.61 -0.59 1.24
N LEU A 62 -12.93 -1.15 0.22
CA LEU A 62 -12.33 -0.40 -0.89
C LEU A 62 -13.22 0.71 -1.48
N PRO A 63 -14.53 0.52 -1.71
CA PRO A 63 -15.40 1.55 -2.32
C PRO A 63 -15.68 2.75 -1.40
N HIS A 64 -15.42 2.60 -0.10
CA HIS A 64 -15.69 3.61 0.93
C HIS A 64 -14.41 4.29 1.43
N MET A 65 -13.25 3.89 0.91
CA MET A 65 -11.96 4.43 1.36
C MET A 65 -11.68 5.79 0.73
N VAL A 66 -11.08 6.67 1.53
CA VAL A 66 -10.51 7.93 1.03
C VAL A 66 -9.10 7.70 0.46
N PRO A 67 -8.57 8.60 -0.39
CA PRO A 67 -7.25 8.44 -1.04
C PRO A 67 -6.12 8.00 -0.09
N ARG A 68 -6.05 8.63 1.08
CA ARG A 68 -5.08 8.33 2.14
C ARG A 68 -5.16 6.88 2.64
N GLU A 69 -6.36 6.36 2.82
CA GLU A 69 -6.58 5.00 3.32
C GLU A 69 -6.16 3.97 2.28
N VAL A 70 -6.45 4.24 1.01
CA VAL A 70 -6.02 3.40 -0.10
C VAL A 70 -4.50 3.36 -0.20
N SER A 71 -3.82 4.51 -0.17
CA SER A 71 -2.35 4.56 -0.21
C SER A 71 -1.72 3.81 0.96
N ASN A 72 -2.28 3.94 2.17
CA ASN A 72 -1.81 3.21 3.35
C ASN A 72 -2.00 1.69 3.20
N MET A 73 -3.12 1.27 2.63
CA MET A 73 -3.43 -0.14 2.44
C MET A 73 -2.49 -0.80 1.43
N VAL A 74 -2.28 -0.16 0.27
CA VAL A 74 -1.36 -0.66 -0.76
C VAL A 74 0.08 -0.67 -0.25
N TRP A 75 0.49 0.34 0.53
CA TRP A 75 1.79 0.32 1.20
C TRP A 75 1.92 -0.86 2.17
N ALA A 76 0.92 -1.08 3.01
CA ALA A 76 0.95 -2.14 4.01
C ALA A 76 1.04 -3.54 3.36
N TRP A 77 0.29 -3.78 2.29
CA TRP A 77 0.40 -5.01 1.49
C TRP A 77 1.81 -5.23 0.94
N ARG A 78 2.42 -4.19 0.36
CA ARG A 78 3.80 -4.28 -0.14
C ARG A 78 4.80 -4.57 0.98
N THR A 79 4.66 -3.92 2.13
CA THR A 79 5.60 -4.04 3.25
C THR A 79 5.48 -5.38 3.98
N LEU A 80 4.27 -5.94 4.07
CA LEU A 80 4.06 -7.25 4.71
C LEU A 80 4.83 -8.39 4.03
N GLN A 81 5.10 -8.28 2.72
CA GLN A 81 5.79 -9.30 1.92
C GLN A 81 5.21 -10.73 2.08
N ALA A 82 3.96 -10.84 2.55
CA ALA A 82 3.29 -12.10 2.85
C ALA A 82 2.47 -12.64 1.66
N GLY A 83 2.66 -12.06 0.48
CA GLY A 83 1.86 -12.31 -0.72
C GLY A 83 0.91 -11.15 -1.02
N TRP A 84 0.69 -10.91 -2.31
CA TRP A 84 -0.27 -9.91 -2.78
C TRP A 84 -1.70 -10.45 -2.73
N PRO A 85 -2.71 -9.60 -2.51
CA PRO A 85 -4.11 -10.01 -2.63
C PRO A 85 -4.42 -10.64 -3.99
N PRO A 86 -5.49 -11.45 -4.10
CA PRO A 86 -5.92 -12.06 -5.35
C PRO A 86 -6.16 -11.01 -6.46
N GLN A 87 -6.04 -11.42 -7.72
CA GLN A 87 -6.23 -10.52 -8.87
C GLN A 87 -7.57 -9.78 -8.82
N ALA A 88 -8.66 -10.43 -8.37
CA ALA A 88 -9.96 -9.78 -8.21
C ALA A 88 -9.93 -8.58 -7.26
N TRP A 89 -9.11 -8.64 -6.20
CA TRP A 89 -8.90 -7.50 -5.29
C TRP A 89 -8.12 -6.38 -5.97
N MET A 90 -7.10 -6.73 -6.77
CA MET A 90 -6.33 -5.74 -7.55
C MET A 90 -7.20 -5.04 -8.60
N ASP A 91 -8.06 -5.78 -9.29
CA ASP A 91 -8.99 -5.23 -10.27
C ASP A 91 -9.98 -4.28 -9.60
N ARG A 92 -10.50 -4.65 -8.42
CA ARG A 92 -11.36 -3.79 -7.61
C ARG A 92 -10.63 -2.52 -7.17
N LEU A 93 -9.40 -2.64 -6.69
CA LEU A 93 -8.57 -1.50 -6.32
C LEU A 93 -8.43 -0.52 -7.50
N PHE A 94 -8.11 -1.00 -8.70
CA PHE A 94 -7.99 -0.15 -9.88
C PHE A 94 -9.31 0.49 -10.28
N GLN A 95 -10.43 -0.23 -10.18
CA GLN A 95 -11.76 0.32 -10.49
C GLN A 95 -12.13 1.45 -9.53
N GLU A 96 -11.99 1.23 -8.22
CA GLU A 96 -12.37 2.25 -7.23
C GLU A 96 -11.42 3.46 -7.29
N THR A 97 -10.11 3.21 -7.37
CA THR A 97 -9.15 4.31 -7.42
C THR A 97 -9.24 5.13 -8.70
N LEU A 98 -9.71 4.58 -9.82
CA LEU A 98 -9.83 5.31 -11.08
C LEU A 98 -10.60 6.63 -10.94
N ALA A 99 -11.73 6.59 -10.23
CA ALA A 99 -12.56 7.76 -9.97
C ALA A 99 -11.97 8.67 -8.90
N LEU A 100 -11.29 8.11 -7.90
CA LEU A 100 -10.68 8.87 -6.81
C LEU A 100 -9.36 9.54 -7.18
N LEU A 101 -8.64 9.10 -8.23
CA LEU A 101 -7.32 9.61 -8.61
C LEU A 101 -7.18 11.15 -8.63
N PRO A 102 -8.15 11.95 -9.10
CA PRO A 102 -8.08 13.41 -9.06
C PRO A 102 -8.05 14.01 -7.65
N GLU A 103 -8.54 13.27 -6.64
CA GLU A 103 -8.59 13.70 -5.23
C GLU A 103 -7.29 13.39 -4.47
N PHE A 104 -6.41 12.55 -5.03
CA PHE A 104 -5.14 12.23 -4.39
C PHE A 104 -4.19 13.43 -4.43
N ASN A 105 -3.53 13.67 -3.31
CA ASN A 105 -2.37 14.56 -3.29
C ASN A 105 -1.10 13.83 -3.79
N GLY A 106 -0.03 14.60 -4.06
CA GLY A 106 1.16 14.09 -4.72
C GLY A 106 1.91 13.04 -3.89
N GLN A 107 1.83 13.13 -2.56
CA GLN A 107 2.40 12.12 -1.68
C GLN A 107 1.59 10.82 -1.73
N GLU A 108 0.26 10.91 -1.70
CA GLU A 108 -0.63 9.75 -1.78
C GLU A 108 -0.49 9.03 -3.12
N LEU A 109 -0.41 9.78 -4.24
CA LEU A 109 -0.14 9.26 -5.59
C LEU A 109 1.21 8.53 -5.64
N SER A 110 2.25 9.13 -5.05
CA SER A 110 3.59 8.53 -4.98
C SER A 110 3.59 7.24 -4.17
N CYS A 111 2.93 7.21 -3.00
CA CYS A 111 2.79 6.02 -2.18
C CYS A 111 1.99 4.93 -2.88
N LEU A 112 0.93 5.28 -3.60
CA LEU A 112 0.09 4.34 -4.34
C LEU A 112 0.90 3.64 -5.44
N VAL A 113 1.58 4.41 -6.31
CA VAL A 113 2.39 3.84 -7.39
C VAL A 113 3.62 3.11 -6.86
N TRP A 114 4.25 3.60 -5.80
CA TRP A 114 5.31 2.84 -5.14
C TRP A 114 4.76 1.50 -4.64
N GLY A 115 3.69 1.47 -3.86
CA GLY A 115 3.08 0.22 -3.39
C GLY A 115 2.82 -0.75 -4.54
N LEU A 116 2.15 -0.28 -5.60
CA LEU A 116 1.82 -1.08 -6.78
C LEU A 116 3.04 -1.59 -7.56
N ALA A 117 4.16 -0.86 -7.59
CA ALA A 117 5.36 -1.30 -8.29
C ALA A 117 5.93 -2.61 -7.74
N GLY A 118 5.67 -2.93 -6.46
CA GLY A 118 6.06 -4.20 -5.84
C GLY A 118 5.12 -5.37 -6.12
N SER A 119 3.95 -5.12 -6.72
CA SER A 119 2.93 -6.14 -6.99
C SER A 119 3.19 -6.97 -8.23
N GLY A 120 4.00 -6.48 -9.17
CA GLY A 120 4.15 -7.08 -10.49
C GLY A 120 2.88 -6.99 -11.36
N CYS A 121 1.76 -6.49 -10.81
CA CYS A 121 0.53 -6.24 -11.56
C CYS A 121 0.72 -5.03 -12.48
N ARG A 122 0.24 -5.14 -13.72
CA ARG A 122 0.20 -4.03 -14.67
C ARG A 122 -1.10 -3.24 -14.48
N PRO A 123 -1.03 -1.95 -14.11
CA PRO A 123 -2.22 -1.13 -14.04
C PRO A 123 -2.92 -1.06 -15.41
N PRO A 124 -4.26 -1.06 -15.46
CA PRO A 124 -5.00 -0.90 -16.72
C PRO A 124 -4.63 0.41 -17.43
N GLY A 125 -4.61 0.40 -18.77
CA GLY A 125 -4.30 1.58 -19.58
C GLY A 125 -5.12 2.83 -19.22
N PRO A 126 -6.46 2.73 -19.02
CA PRO A 126 -7.28 3.86 -18.58
C PRO A 126 -6.87 4.42 -17.22
N TRP A 127 -6.48 3.54 -16.28
CA TRP A 127 -6.01 3.93 -14.96
C TRP A 127 -4.68 4.67 -15.04
N MET A 128 -3.73 4.14 -15.82
CA MET A 128 -2.44 4.80 -16.03
C MET A 128 -2.61 6.20 -16.67
N ALA A 129 -3.51 6.34 -17.64
CA ALA A 129 -3.81 7.64 -18.24
C ALA A 129 -4.43 8.62 -17.23
N ALA A 130 -5.34 8.15 -16.37
CA ALA A 130 -5.91 8.96 -15.30
C ALA A 130 -4.86 9.37 -14.26
N PHE A 131 -3.97 8.46 -13.88
CA PHE A 131 -2.87 8.71 -12.95
C PHE A 131 -1.92 9.79 -13.50
N MET A 132 -1.54 9.70 -14.77
CA MET A 132 -0.70 10.71 -15.42
C MET A 132 -1.36 12.08 -15.44
N ARG A 133 -2.67 12.16 -15.72
CA ARG A 133 -3.43 13.42 -15.67
C ARG A 133 -3.49 14.01 -14.26
N ALA A 134 -3.71 13.18 -13.23
CA ALA A 134 -3.76 13.60 -11.84
C ALA A 134 -2.37 14.06 -11.32
N THR A 135 -1.31 13.44 -11.82
CA THR A 135 0.08 13.74 -11.41
C THR A 135 0.66 14.95 -12.13
N ALA A 136 0.31 15.17 -13.41
CA ALA A 136 0.83 16.26 -14.24
C ALA A 136 0.85 17.66 -13.57
N PRO A 137 -0.23 18.15 -12.94
CA PRO A 137 -0.21 19.45 -12.28
C PRO A 137 0.65 19.48 -11.00
N GLN A 138 0.97 18.31 -10.42
CA GLN A 138 1.69 18.17 -9.17
C GLN A 138 3.20 17.95 -9.38
N LEU A 139 3.63 17.60 -10.61
CA LEU A 139 5.02 17.39 -10.99
C LEU A 139 5.98 18.53 -10.58
N PRO A 140 5.64 19.83 -10.72
CA PRO A 140 6.53 20.92 -10.32
C PRO A 140 6.78 20.98 -8.81
N SER A 141 5.86 20.45 -8.00
CA SER A 141 5.96 20.44 -6.53
C SER A 141 6.62 19.15 -6.01
N LEU A 142 6.49 18.04 -6.74
CA LEU A 142 7.10 16.74 -6.40
C LEU A 142 8.62 16.75 -6.53
N SER A 143 9.20 17.59 -7.39
CA SER A 143 10.65 17.76 -7.55
C SER A 143 11.30 18.51 -6.38
N GLY A 144 10.53 19.22 -5.55
CA GLY A 144 11.03 19.96 -4.37
C GLY A 144 10.74 19.30 -3.01
N GLN A 145 9.72 18.43 -2.93
CA GLN A 145 9.19 17.91 -1.65
C GLN A 145 9.57 16.45 -1.34
N ALA A 146 10.54 15.87 -2.05
CA ALA A 146 11.02 14.53 -1.73
C ALA A 146 11.50 14.39 -0.27
N SER A 147 11.87 15.48 0.42
CA SER A 147 12.60 15.41 1.68
C SER A 147 11.91 15.90 2.97
N GLN A 148 10.81 16.66 2.99
CA GLN A 148 10.33 17.21 4.28
C GLN A 148 8.80 17.35 4.44
N GLY A 149 8.22 16.42 5.22
CA GLY A 149 7.52 16.80 6.46
C GLY A 149 6.07 17.32 6.42
N LEU A 150 5.11 16.61 5.82
CA LEU A 150 3.68 16.93 6.05
C LEU A 150 2.69 15.79 6.35
N TYR A 151 3.15 14.55 6.48
CA TYR A 151 2.43 13.51 7.25
C TYR A 151 3.47 12.58 7.91
N PRO A 152 3.77 12.72 9.21
CA PRO A 152 4.86 11.98 9.87
C PRO A 152 4.66 10.45 9.92
N ASP A 153 3.44 9.96 9.62
CA ASP A 153 3.09 8.55 9.75
C ASP A 153 2.84 7.83 8.42
N LEU A 154 2.81 8.53 7.26
CA LEU A 154 2.91 7.86 5.96
C LEU A 154 4.40 7.70 5.65
N PRO A 155 4.95 6.47 5.69
CA PRO A 155 6.34 6.25 5.31
C PRO A 155 6.51 6.72 3.87
N CYS A 156 7.30 7.79 3.71
CA CYS A 156 7.90 8.17 2.45
C CYS A 156 8.47 6.89 1.80
N PRO A 157 8.30 6.66 0.49
CA PRO A 157 8.98 5.56 -0.17
C PRO A 157 10.47 5.58 0.25
N PRO A 158 11.03 4.47 0.75
CA PRO A 158 12.38 4.45 1.26
C PRO A 158 13.33 4.96 0.18
N GLN A 159 13.90 6.14 0.41
CA GLN A 159 14.86 6.77 -0.51
C GLN A 159 16.10 5.87 -0.70
N ASP A 160 16.40 5.01 0.29
CA ASP A 160 17.52 4.07 0.28
C ASP A 160 17.32 2.79 -0.57
N GLN A 161 16.11 2.53 -1.08
CA GLN A 161 15.87 1.37 -1.97
C GLN A 161 15.83 1.75 -3.47
N ALA A 162 16.31 2.94 -3.82
CA ALA A 162 16.58 3.35 -5.20
C ALA A 162 17.80 2.63 -5.83
N ARG A 163 18.18 1.45 -5.32
CA ARG A 163 19.09 0.55 -6.03
C ARG A 163 18.27 -0.46 -6.82
N SER A 164 18.21 -0.21 -8.13
CA SER A 164 17.83 -1.12 -9.20
C SER A 164 16.41 -1.70 -9.12
N VAL A 165 15.43 -0.96 -9.64
CA VAL A 165 14.34 -1.60 -10.38
C VAL A 165 14.99 -2.25 -11.61
N PRO A 166 15.03 -3.58 -11.75
CA PRO A 166 15.49 -4.18 -12.98
C PRO A 166 14.42 -3.84 -14.02
N CYS A 167 14.76 -3.00 -15.00
CA CYS A 167 13.99 -2.94 -16.24
C CYS A 167 13.87 -4.39 -16.75
N PRO A 168 12.66 -4.91 -16.99
CA PRO A 168 12.54 -6.13 -17.79
C PRO A 168 13.13 -5.78 -19.15
N ARG A 169 14.32 -6.30 -19.44
CA ARG A 169 14.96 -6.13 -20.74
C ARG A 169 13.94 -6.55 -21.79
N LEU A 170 13.54 -5.59 -22.62
CA LEU A 170 12.94 -5.87 -23.91
C LEU A 170 13.87 -6.89 -24.59
N CYS A 171 13.36 -8.11 -24.80
CA CYS A 171 14.00 -9.07 -25.69
C CYS A 171 13.98 -8.49 -27.09
N SER A 172 15.01 -7.72 -27.42
CA SER A 172 15.37 -7.40 -28.79
C SER A 172 16.04 -8.63 -29.38
N THR A 173 15.31 -9.42 -30.15
CA THR A 173 15.92 -10.30 -31.16
C THR A 173 15.76 -9.62 -32.52
N PRO A 174 16.86 -9.33 -33.24
CA PRO A 174 16.80 -8.77 -34.59
C PRO A 174 16.37 -9.85 -35.60
N PRO A 175 15.77 -9.47 -36.74
CA PRO A 175 15.30 -10.43 -37.73
C PRO A 175 16.46 -11.00 -38.56
N PRO A 176 16.38 -12.27 -38.99
CA PRO A 176 17.02 -12.71 -40.22
C PRO A 176 16.19 -12.31 -41.46
#